data_AF-A0A523PJP1-F1
#
_entry.id   AF-A0A523PJP1-F1
#
_cell.length_a   1.000
_cell.length_b   1.000
_cell.length_c   1.000
_cell.angle_alpha   90.00
_cell.angle_beta   90.00
_cell.angle_gamma   90.00
#
_symmetry.space_group_name_H-M   'P 1'
#
loop_
_entity.id
_entity.type
_entity.pdbx_description
1 polymer ?
#
loop_
_entity_poly.entity_id
_entity_poly.type
_entity_poly.pdbx_seq_one_letter_code
_entity_poly.pdbx_strand_id
1 'polypeptide(L)' 'MISVKIIDRVSAAVRNVLPSQLSSDVQKNMRAALQSALERLDLVTREELEVQEAVLARTREKLQELEKKVAALEEQHLKK' A
#
# COMPACT_ATOMS: atom_id res chain seq x y z
N MET A 1 11.33 -1.74 0.45
CA MET A 1 11.39 -2.90 1.38
C MET A 1 10.34 -2.78 2.48
N ILE A 2 9.65 -3.87 2.85
CA ILE A 2 8.89 -3.93 4.11
C ILE A 2 9.88 -3.57 5.22
N SER A 3 9.66 -2.42 5.85
CA SER A 3 10.64 -1.89 6.78
C SER A 3 10.64 -2.77 8.04
N VAL A 4 11.82 -3.22 8.47
CA VAL A 4 12.06 -3.86 9.79
C VAL A 4 11.36 -3.06 10.92
N LYS A 5 11.22 -1.74 10.73
CA LYS A 5 10.46 -0.82 11.58
C LYS A 5 8.98 -1.19 11.76
N ILE A 6 8.28 -1.72 10.75
CA ILE A 6 6.88 -2.16 10.87
C ILE A 6 6.80 -3.40 11.75
N ILE A 7 7.68 -4.39 11.51
CA ILE A 7 7.75 -5.60 12.33
C ILE A 7 8.07 -5.24 13.78
N ASP A 8 9.00 -4.30 14.01
CA ASP A 8 9.35 -3.85 15.35
C ASP A 8 8.22 -3.06 16.02
N ARG A 9 7.48 -2.22 15.26
CA ARG A 9 6.29 -1.52 15.78
C ARG A 9 5.17 -2.47 16.16
N VAL A 10 4.87 -3.46 15.31
CA VAL A 10 3.89 -4.51 15.60
C VAL A 10 4.35 -5.33 16.80
N SER A 11 5.64 -5.71 16.84
CA SER A 11 6.22 -6.43 17.98
C SER A 11 6.20 -5.62 19.27
N ALA A 12 6.31 -4.29 19.22
CA ALA A 12 6.21 -3.41 20.38
C ALA A 12 4.75 -3.24 20.83
N ALA A 13 3.82 -3.06 19.90
CA ALA A 13 2.39 -2.99 20.21
C ALA A 13 1.88 -4.30 20.83
N VAL A 14 2.30 -5.45 20.30
CA VAL A 14 2.00 -6.77 20.84
C VAL A 14 2.58 -6.94 22.25
N ARG A 15 3.81 -6.47 22.50
CA ARG A 15 4.40 -6.47 23.85
C ARG A 15 3.64 -5.62 24.87
N ASN A 16 3.03 -4.52 24.45
CA ASN A 16 2.24 -3.65 25.34
C ASN A 16 0.88 -4.24 25.73
N VAL A 17 0.37 -5.21 24.97
CA VAL A 17 -0.90 -5.90 25.24
C VAL A 17 -0.67 -7.24 25.96
N LEU A 18 0.52 -7.81 25.83
CA LEU A 18 0.87 -9.08 26.44
C LEU A 18 1.37 -8.91 27.90
N PRO A 19 1.05 -9.85 28.80
CA PRO A 19 1.56 -9.83 30.17
C PRO A 19 3.09 -9.98 30.21
N SER A 20 3.75 -9.20 31.06
CA SER A 20 5.21 -9.09 31.16
C SER A 20 5.94 -10.36 31.63
N GLN A 21 5.22 -11.46 31.93
CA GLN A 21 5.80 -12.73 32.38
C GLN A 21 5.95 -13.81 31.28
N LEU A 22 5.80 -13.46 30.00
CA LEU A 22 6.03 -14.43 28.91
C LEU A 22 7.51 -14.80 28.81
N SER A 23 7.79 -16.10 28.71
CA SER A 23 9.17 -16.58 28.53
C SER A 23 9.75 -16.11 27.20
N SER A 24 11.07 -15.91 27.18
CA SER A 24 11.82 -15.51 25.97
C SER A 24 11.52 -16.40 24.77
N ASP A 25 11.26 -17.69 24.98
CA ASP A 25 10.97 -18.63 23.90
C ASP A 25 9.58 -18.43 23.30
N VAL A 26 8.57 -18.12 24.11
CA VAL A 26 7.25 -17.76 23.59
C VAL A 26 7.33 -16.45 22.79
N GLN A 27 8.12 -15.49 23.27
CA GLN A 27 8.34 -14.23 22.56
C GLN A 27 9.02 -14.43 21.19
N LYS A 28 10.02 -15.32 21.10
CA LYS A 28 10.66 -15.69 19.83
C LYS A 28 9.68 -16.36 18.87
N ASN A 29 8.90 -17.33 19.35
CA ASN A 29 7.91 -18.04 18.54
C ASN A 29 6.82 -17.10 18.02
N MET A 30 6.34 -16.17 18.85
CA MET A 30 5.37 -15.15 18.42
C MET A 30 5.95 -14.21 17.36
N ARG A 31 7.21 -13.77 17.52
CA ARG A 31 7.86 -12.91 16.51
C ARG A 31 7.98 -13.64 15.18
N ALA A 32 8.36 -14.90 15.18
CA ALA A 32 8.44 -15.74 13.97
C ALA A 32 7.05 -15.92 13.33
N ALA A 33 6.01 -16.17 14.12
CA ALA A 33 4.63 -16.30 13.63
C ALA A 33 4.12 -14.99 13.01
N LEU A 34 4.39 -13.84 13.64
CA LEU A 34 4.04 -12.51 13.11
C LEU A 34 4.79 -12.21 11.81
N GLN A 35 6.08 -12.52 11.75
CA GLN A 35 6.87 -12.35 10.55
C GLN A 35 6.31 -13.21 9.41
N SER A 36 6.03 -14.48 9.66
CA SER A 36 5.41 -15.37 8.67
C SER A 36 4.02 -14.91 8.25
N ALA A 37 3.21 -14.39 9.17
CA ALA A 37 1.90 -13.83 8.84
C ALA A 37 2.01 -12.58 7.96
N LEU A 38 2.95 -11.68 8.25
CA LEU A 38 3.21 -10.48 7.46
C LEU A 38 3.77 -10.80 6.07
N GLU A 39 4.63 -11.82 5.94
CA GLU A 39 5.13 -12.31 4.65
C GLU A 39 4.02 -12.91 3.77
N ARG A 40 2.94 -13.42 4.38
CA ARG A 40 1.77 -13.93 3.67
C ARG A 40 0.75 -12.85 3.30
N LEU A 41 0.91 -11.63 3.79
CA LEU A 41 0.15 -10.49 3.30
C LEU A 41 0.85 -10.00 2.03
N ASP A 42 0.09 -9.71 0.98
CA ASP A 42 0.60 -9.13 -0.28
C ASP A 42 1.04 -7.67 -0.08
N LEU A 43 2.06 -7.48 0.76
CA LEU A 43 2.56 -6.18 1.17
C LEU A 43 3.37 -5.57 0.04
N VAL A 44 2.86 -4.47 -0.51
CA VAL A 44 3.60 -3.62 -1.43
C VAL A 44 4.46 -2.63 -0.65
N THR A 45 5.60 -2.28 -1.23
CA THR A 45 6.48 -1.26 -0.66
C THR A 45 5.87 0.13 -0.84
N ARG A 46 6.31 1.07 0.00
CA ARG A 46 5.91 2.48 -0.13
C ARG A 46 6.34 3.07 -1.49
N GLU A 47 7.52 2.68 -1.99
CA GLU A 47 8.02 3.11 -3.29
C GLU A 47 7.11 2.62 -4.43
N GLU A 48 6.67 1.35 -4.38
CA GLU A 48 5.70 0.81 -5.35
C GLU A 48 4.36 1.53 -5.27
N LEU A 49 3.87 1.85 -4.08
CA LEU A 49 2.63 2.63 -3.91
C LEU A 49 2.76 4.02 -4.53
N GLU A 50 3.86 4.72 -4.26
CA GLU A 50 4.14 6.05 -4.81
C GLU A 50 4.23 6.02 -6.35
N VAL A 51 4.79 4.95 -6.92
CA VAL A 51 4.77 4.73 -8.38
C VAL A 51 3.35 4.55 -8.90
N GLN A 52 2.50 3.77 -8.22
CA GLN A 52 1.10 3.59 -8.62
C GLN A 52 0.31 4.91 -8.56
N GLU A 53 0.53 5.71 -7.53
CA GLU A 53 -0.06 7.05 -7.41
C GLU A 53 0.33 7.95 -8.58
N ALA A 54 1.60 7.95 -8.97
CA ALA A 54 2.09 8.72 -10.13
C ALA A 54 1.49 8.23 -11.46
N VAL A 55 1.37 6.91 -11.64
CA VAL A 55 0.73 6.31 -12.83
C VAL A 55 -0.75 6.72 -12.90
N LEU A 56 -1.47 6.68 -11.77
CA LEU A 56 -2.86 7.12 -11.69
C LEU A 56 -3.01 8.60 -12.01
N ALA A 57 -2.15 9.46 -11.47
CA ALA A 57 -2.17 10.91 -11.75
C ALA A 57 -2.01 11.18 -13.25
N ARG A 58 -0.99 10.61 -13.88
CA ARG A 58 -0.74 10.73 -15.33
C ARG A 58 -1.90 10.20 -16.16
N THR A 59 -2.55 9.13 -15.71
CA THR A 59 -3.68 8.52 -16.43
C THR A 59 -4.91 9.43 -16.38
N ARG A 60 -5.17 10.08 -15.24
CA ARG A 60 -6.24 11.09 -15.11
C ARG A 60 -6.00 12.29 -16.01
N GLU A 61 -4.77 12.80 -16.07
CA GLU A 61 -4.42 13.91 -16.98
C GLU A 61 -4.69 13.56 -18.44
N LYS A 62 -4.24 12.37 -18.89
CA LYS A 62 -4.50 11.89 -20.24
C LYS A 62 -5.98 11.67 -20.52
N LEU A 63 -6.73 11.16 -19.54
CA LEU A 63 -8.17 10.96 -19.66
C LEU A 63 -8.87 12.30 -19.89
N GLN A 64 -8.55 13.32 -19.09
CA GLN A 64 -9.12 14.67 -19.25
C GLN A 64 -8.77 15.29 -20.61
N GLU A 65 -7.56 15.06 -21.12
CA GLU A 65 -7.19 15.52 -22.46
C GLU A 65 -8.02 14.84 -23.56
N LEU A 66 -8.22 13.52 -23.44
CA LEU A 66 -9.04 12.76 -24.37
C LEU A 66 -10.51 13.18 -24.30
N GLU A 67 -11.06 13.38 -23.12
CA GLU A 67 -12.43 13.89 -22.92
C GLU A 67 -12.63 15.23 -23.63
N LYS A 68 -11.68 16.16 -23.50
CA LYS A 68 -11.72 17.45 -24.22
C LYS A 68 -11.69 17.27 -25.75
N LYS A 69 -10.85 16.36 -26.25
CA LYS A 69 -10.77 16.07 -27.69
C LYS A 69 -12.08 15.48 -28.21
N VAL A 70 -12.67 14.55 -27.47
CA VAL A 70 -13.96 13.94 -27.81
C VAL A 70 -15.06 15.00 -27.83
N ALA A 71 -15.18 15.82 -26.78
CA ALA A 71 -16.17 16.89 -26.74
C ALA A 71 -16.03 17.87 -27.92
N ALA A 72 -14.80 18.26 -28.28
CA ALA A 72 -14.55 19.12 -29.43
C ALA A 72 -14.98 18.48 -30.76
N LEU A 73 -14.76 17.18 -30.92
CA LEU A 73 -15.21 16.43 -32.10
C LEU A 73 -16.74 16.32 -32.13
N GLU A 74 -17.37 16.00 -31.00
CA GLU A 74 -18.83 15.94 -30.87
C GLU A 74 -19.48 17.27 -31.24
N GLU A 75 -18.93 18.40 -30.77
CA GLU A 75 -19.40 19.74 -31.16
C GLU A 75 -19.27 20.01 -32.66
N GLN A 76 -18.18 19.58 -33.29
CA GLN A 76 -17.98 19.74 -34.73
C GLN A 76 -19.01 18.91 -35.53
N HIS A 77 -19.35 17.72 -35.05
CA HIS A 77 -20.35 16.85 -35.67
C HIS A 77 -21.78 17.33 -35.46
N LEU A 78 -22.11 17.95 -34.32
CA LEU A 78 -23.42 18.53 -34.03
C LEU A 78 -23.70 19.85 -34.77
N LYS A 79 -22.67 20.53 -35.26
CA LYS A 79 -22.77 21.79 -36.03
C LYS A 79 -22.88 21.56 -37.55
N LYS A 80 -22.90 20.32 -38.01
CA LYS A 80 -23.15 19.91 -39.40
C LYS A 80 -24.60 19.49 -39.59
#